data_AF-A0AA43JRR3-F1
#
_entry.id   AF-A0AA43JRR3-F1
#
_cell.length_a   1.000
_cell.length_b   1.000
_cell.length_c   1.000
_cell.angle_alpha   90.00
_cell.angle_beta   90.00
_cell.angle_gamma   90.00
#
_symmetry.space_group_name_H-M   'P 1'
#
loop_
_entity.id
_entity.type
_entity.pdbx_description
1 polymer ?
#
loop_
_entity_poly.entity_id
_entity_poly.type
_entity_poly.pdbx_seq_one_letter_code
_entity_poly.pdbx_strand_id
1 'polypeptide(L)'
;MTLLFFLAGFLLLVSGIVKVRGATRVGREFPVIPLAEALVGVVLPFWALATAPGPGFGLAVLLGALALVLFSSAHHAAKIREATRRREDSEGARLQTYVKYYSNISKMQGGGGDVP
;
A
#
# COMPACT_ATOMS: atom_id res chain seq x y z
N MET A 1 -9.95 24.27 19.88
CA MET A 1 -10.81 23.59 18.87
C MET A 1 -10.16 23.59 17.49
N THR A 2 -9.77 24.75 16.95
CA THR A 2 -8.98 24.86 15.71
C THR A 2 -7.73 23.97 15.71
N LEU A 3 -7.00 23.93 16.83
CA LEU A 3 -5.83 23.06 17.01
C LEU A 3 -6.10 21.58 16.68
N LEU A 4 -7.29 21.06 16.98
CA LEU A 4 -7.65 19.65 16.67
C LEU A 4 -7.77 19.42 15.17
N PHE A 5 -8.28 20.39 14.41
CA PHE A 5 -8.35 20.33 12.94
C PHE A 5 -6.97 20.42 12.31
N PHE A 6 -6.08 21.26 12.86
CA PHE A 6 -4.68 21.30 12.44
C PHE A 6 -3.97 19.98 12.71
N LEU A 7 -4.20 19.37 13.89
CA LEU A 7 -3.62 18.08 14.23
C LEU A 7 -4.13 16.97 13.30
N ALA A 8 -5.45 16.91 13.07
CA ALA A 8 -6.08 15.96 12.16
C ALA A 8 -5.59 16.14 10.72
N GLY A 9 -5.52 17.39 10.25
CA GLY A 9 -5.01 17.74 8.93
C GLY A 9 -3.56 17.32 8.74
N PHE A 10 -2.70 17.62 9.73
CA PHE A 10 -1.29 17.22 9.73
C PHE A 10 -1.13 15.69 9.71
N LEU A 11 -1.91 14.96 10.52
CA LEU A 11 -1.93 13.49 10.52
C LEU A 11 -2.30 12.92 9.15
N LEU A 12 -3.36 13.43 8.53
CA LEU A 12 -3.79 13.00 7.19
C LEU A 12 -2.75 13.34 6.12
N LEU A 13 -2.14 14.52 6.21
CA LEU A 13 -1.11 14.97 5.29
C LEU A 13 0.12 14.06 5.35
N VAL A 14 0.67 13.83 6.55
CA VAL A 14 1.84 12.97 6.75
C VAL A 14 1.51 11.53 6.33
N SER A 15 0.34 11.00 6.70
CA SER A 15 -0.08 9.65 6.32
C SER A 15 -0.20 9.49 4.80
N GLY A 16 -0.88 10.44 4.14
CA GLY A 16 -1.04 10.47 2.70
C GLY A 16 0.30 10.52 1.98
N ILE A 17 1.21 11.43 2.39
CA ILE A 17 2.55 11.56 1.80
C ILE A 17 3.35 10.26 1.96
N VAL A 18 3.35 9.64 3.14
CA VAL A 18 4.08 8.38 3.39
C VAL A 18 3.54 7.26 2.48
N LYS A 19 2.21 7.13 2.36
CA LYS A 19 1.59 6.11 1.50
C LYS A 19 1.79 6.38 0.01
N VAL A 20 1.77 7.64 -0.44
CA VAL A 20 2.09 8.01 -1.83
C VAL A 20 3.53 7.63 -2.15
N ARG A 21 4.50 8.00 -1.29
CA ARG A 21 5.92 7.63 -1.47
C ARG A 21 6.14 6.12 -1.39
N GLY A 22 5.37 5.41 -0.58
CA GLY A 22 5.38 3.95 -0.53
C GLY A 22 4.85 3.32 -1.83
N ALA A 23 3.75 3.84 -2.36
CA ALA A 23 3.15 3.35 -3.59
C ALA A 23 4.02 3.59 -4.83
N THR A 24 4.69 4.74 -4.92
CA THR A 24 5.63 5.02 -6.03
C THR A 24 6.83 4.08 -6.02
N ARG A 25 7.35 3.70 -4.84
CA ARG A 25 8.41 2.69 -4.71
C ARG A 25 7.98 1.29 -5.17
N VAL A 26 6.71 0.94 -5.01
CA VAL A 26 6.16 -0.37 -5.39
C VAL A 26 5.72 -0.40 -6.87
N GLY A 27 5.88 0.71 -7.62
CA GLY A 27 5.49 0.80 -9.02
C GLY A 27 3.99 0.82 -9.24
N ARG A 28 3.22 1.31 -8.26
CA ARG A 28 1.77 1.50 -8.42
C ARG A 28 1.50 2.80 -9.17
N GLU A 29 0.81 2.68 -10.29
CA GLU A 29 0.64 3.78 -11.25
C GLU A 29 -0.06 5.00 -10.63
N PHE A 30 -1.09 4.85 -9.79
CA PHE A 30 -1.74 5.98 -9.13
C PHE A 30 -2.38 5.65 -7.77
N PRO A 31 -1.79 6.05 -6.63
CA PRO A 31 -2.37 5.86 -5.31
C PRO A 31 -3.46 6.92 -5.01
N VAL A 32 -4.63 6.79 -5.64
CA VAL A 32 -5.75 7.76 -5.53
C VAL A 32 -6.19 8.00 -4.08
N ILE A 33 -6.30 6.93 -3.26
CA ILE A 33 -6.75 7.03 -1.86
C ILE A 33 -5.75 7.82 -0.99
N PRO A 34 -4.45 7.49 -0.96
CA PRO A 34 -3.43 8.32 -0.29
C PRO A 34 -3.36 9.76 -0.75
N LEU A 35 -3.59 10.01 -2.04
CA LEU A 35 -3.56 11.36 -2.60
C LEU A 35 -4.77 12.18 -2.11
N ALA A 36 -5.95 11.57 -2.07
CA ALA A 36 -7.14 12.17 -1.49
C ALA A 36 -6.95 12.47 0.01
N GLU A 37 -6.33 11.57 0.77
CA GLU A 37 -6.00 11.83 2.19
C GLU A 37 -5.10 13.04 2.37
N ALA A 38 -4.07 13.17 1.54
CA ALA A 38 -3.17 14.32 1.60
C ALA A 38 -3.90 15.63 1.26
N LEU A 39 -4.75 15.64 0.22
CA LEU A 39 -5.55 16.80 -0.16
C LEU A 39 -6.53 17.20 0.95
N VAL A 40 -7.23 16.22 1.54
CA VAL A 40 -8.11 16.48 2.69
C VAL A 40 -7.30 17.04 3.86
N GLY A 41 -6.10 16.50 4.12
CA GLY A 41 -5.19 16.99 5.15
C GLY A 41 -4.79 18.46 4.98
N VAL A 42 -4.63 18.93 3.73
CA VAL A 42 -4.38 20.35 3.43
C VAL A 42 -5.65 21.18 3.62
N VAL A 43 -6.78 20.76 3.04
CA VAL A 43 -8.01 21.55 2.98
C VAL A 43 -8.67 21.73 4.34
N LEU A 44 -8.61 20.70 5.19
CA LEU A 44 -9.32 20.64 6.46
C LEU A 44 -8.96 21.78 7.45
N PRO A 45 -7.68 22.14 7.68
CA PRO A 45 -7.32 23.31 8.48
C PRO A 45 -7.86 24.64 7.93
N PHE A 46 -7.78 24.87 6.62
CA PHE A 46 -8.28 26.10 5.99
C PHE A 46 -9.81 26.20 6.07
N TRP A 47 -10.49 25.08 5.87
CA TRP A 47 -11.94 25.03 6.02
C TRP A 47 -12.37 25.33 7.46
N ALA A 48 -11.67 24.77 8.45
CA ALA A 48 -11.96 25.02 9.86
C ALA A 48 -11.73 26.48 10.27
N LEU A 49 -10.77 27.17 9.64
CA LEU A 49 -10.56 28.62 9.83
C LEU A 49 -11.70 29.45 9.22
N ALA A 50 -12.25 29.03 8.08
CA ALA A 50 -13.31 29.77 7.39
C ALA A 50 -14.70 29.59 8.04
N THR A 51 -15.00 28.41 8.58
CA THR A 51 -16.35 28.07 9.07
C THR A 51 -16.53 28.14 10.58
N ALA A 52 -15.44 28.24 11.35
CA ALA A 52 -15.44 28.28 12.81
C ALA A 52 -16.42 27.26 13.45
N PRO A 53 -16.24 25.95 13.19
CA PRO A 53 -17.22 24.92 13.53
C PRO A 53 -17.45 24.81 15.05
N GLY A 54 -18.68 24.42 15.40
CA GLY A 54 -19.16 24.37 16.77
C GLY A 54 -18.38 23.45 17.74
N PRO A 55 -18.58 23.63 19.05
CA PRO A 55 -17.89 22.84 20.07
C PRO A 55 -18.24 21.35 19.94
N GLY A 56 -17.21 20.50 19.90
CA GLY A 56 -17.33 19.04 19.72
C GLY A 56 -17.00 18.52 18.32
N PHE A 57 -17.14 19.36 17.28
CA PHE A 57 -16.90 18.94 15.89
C PHE A 57 -15.43 18.58 15.63
N GLY A 58 -14.49 19.30 16.26
CA GLY A 58 -13.05 19.03 16.11
C GLY A 58 -12.63 17.66 16.64
N LEU A 59 -13.29 17.15 17.69
CA LEU A 59 -12.98 15.85 18.27
C LEU A 59 -13.52 14.71 17.38
N ALA A 60 -14.74 14.87 16.85
CA ALA A 60 -15.32 13.95 15.86
C ALA A 60 -14.45 13.86 14.59
N VAL A 61 -13.96 14.99 14.09
CA VAL A 61 -13.07 15.05 12.92
C VAL A 61 -11.72 14.39 13.20
N LEU A 62 -11.13 14.59 14.38
CA LEU A 62 -9.90 13.91 14.77
C LEU A 62 -10.08 12.39 14.81
N LEU A 63 -11.16 11.90 15.44
CA LEU A 63 -11.46 10.47 15.50
C LEU A 63 -11.75 9.89 14.11
N GLY A 64 -12.48 10.62 13.26
CA GLY A 64 -12.73 10.24 11.87
C GLY A 64 -11.44 10.16 11.05
N ALA A 65 -10.53 11.14 11.20
CA ALA A 65 -9.22 11.12 10.57
C ALA A 65 -8.39 9.91 11.04
N LEU A 66 -8.42 9.60 12.34
CA LEU A 66 -7.72 8.44 12.89
C LEU A 66 -8.27 7.12 12.32
N ALA A 67 -9.59 6.97 12.30
CA ALA A 67 -10.26 5.80 11.72
C ALA A 67 -9.95 5.65 10.22
N LEU A 68 -9.97 6.75 9.48
CA LEU A 68 -9.63 6.77 8.06
C LEU A 68 -8.17 6.34 7.83
N VAL A 69 -7.24 6.88 8.62
CA VAL A 69 -5.82 6.51 8.55
C VAL A 69 -5.63 5.02 8.82
N LEU A 70 -6.27 4.48 9.86
CA LEU A 70 -6.19 3.05 10.19
C LEU A 70 -6.75 2.18 9.06
N PHE A 71 -7.96 2.48 8.59
CA PHE A 71 -8.63 1.71 7.55
C PHE A 71 -7.84 1.71 6.24
N SER A 72 -7.38 2.89 5.83
CA SER A 72 -6.58 3.06 4.63
C SER A 72 -5.20 2.40 4.75
N SER A 73 -4.59 2.39 5.94
CA SER A 73 -3.34 1.67 6.17
C SER A 73 -3.55 0.16 6.09
N ALA A 74 -4.63 -0.36 6.67
CA ALA A 74 -4.99 -1.77 6.56
C ALA A 74 -5.25 -2.18 5.10
N HIS A 75 -5.99 -1.35 4.36
CA HIS A 75 -6.24 -1.57 2.93
C HIS A 75 -4.94 -1.56 2.12
N HIS A 76 -4.03 -0.62 2.40
CA HIS A 76 -2.73 -0.53 1.72
C HIS A 76 -1.85 -1.76 2.02
N ALA A 77 -1.82 -2.20 3.29
CA ALA A 77 -1.08 -3.39 3.72
C ALA A 77 -1.62 -4.67 3.07
N ALA A 78 -2.94 -4.86 3.01
CA ALA A 78 -3.57 -6.00 2.34
C ALA A 78 -3.20 -6.06 0.86
N LYS A 79 -3.23 -4.89 0.21
CA LYS A 79 -2.85 -4.73 -1.19
C LYS A 79 -1.37 -4.99 -1.46
N ILE A 80 -0.47 -4.67 -0.54
CA ILE A 80 0.96 -5.00 -0.64
C ILE A 80 1.13 -6.51 -0.48
N ARG A 81 0.47 -7.15 0.51
CA ARG A 81 0.52 -8.61 0.69
C ARG A 81 0.05 -9.36 -0.55
N GLU A 82 -1.00 -8.89 -1.21
CA GLU A 82 -1.48 -9.51 -2.45
C GLU A 82 -0.46 -9.39 -3.58
N ALA A 83 0.20 -8.23 -3.71
CA ALA A 83 1.27 -8.04 -4.70
C ALA A 83 2.49 -8.92 -4.41
N THR A 84 2.87 -9.09 -3.14
CA THR A 84 3.96 -9.99 -2.73
C THR A 84 3.61 -11.44 -3.05
N ARG A 85 2.40 -11.90 -2.70
CA ARG A 85 1.94 -13.26 -3.03
C ARG A 85 1.98 -13.55 -4.53
N ARG A 86 1.51 -12.61 -5.36
CA ARG A 86 1.58 -12.76 -6.83
C ARG A 86 3.02 -12.88 -7.34
N ARG A 87 3.98 -12.19 -6.70
CA ARG A 87 5.41 -12.33 -7.02
C ARG A 87 5.94 -13.69 -6.58
N GLU A 88 5.64 -14.12 -5.37
CA GLU A 88 6.01 -15.45 -4.84
C GLU A 88 5.46 -16.58 -5.73
N ASP A 89 4.19 -16.48 -6.17
CA ASP A 89 3.59 -17.46 -7.09
C ASP A 89 4.30 -17.49 -8.44
N SER A 90 4.70 -16.33 -8.96
CA SER A 90 5.45 -16.24 -10.23
C SER A 90 6.89 -16.74 -10.13
N GLU A 91 7.56 -16.52 -8.99
CA GLU A 91 8.91 -17.03 -8.73
C GLU A 91 8.87 -18.54 -8.45
N GLY A 92 7.87 -19.03 -7.74
CA GLY A 92 7.63 -20.46 -7.52
C GLY A 92 7.38 -21.21 -8.83
N ALA A 93 6.57 -20.65 -9.73
CA ALA A 93 6.34 -21.20 -11.06
C ALA A 93 7.62 -21.21 -11.93
N ARG A 94 8.45 -20.16 -11.83
CA ARG A 94 9.76 -20.11 -12.51
C ARG A 94 10.71 -21.17 -11.98
N LEU A 95 10.84 -21.30 -10.67
CA LEU A 95 11.69 -22.32 -10.03
C LEU A 95 11.26 -23.75 -10.41
N GLN A 96 9.95 -24.04 -10.39
CA GLN A 96 9.44 -25.32 -10.86
C GLN A 96 9.80 -25.60 -12.32
N THR A 97 9.70 -24.58 -13.17
CA THR A 97 10.03 -24.70 -14.60
C THR A 97 11.52 -24.99 -14.80
N TYR A 98 12.42 -24.31 -14.06
CA TYR A 98 13.85 -24.58 -14.10
C TYR A 98 14.20 -26.00 -13.63
N VAL A 99 13.64 -26.45 -12.50
CA VAL A 99 13.87 -27.82 -12.00
C VAL A 99 13.39 -28.87 -13.01
N LYS A 100 12.23 -28.66 -13.64
CA LYS A 100 11.71 -29.55 -14.67
C LYS A 100 12.59 -29.58 -15.92
N TYR A 101 13.13 -28.44 -16.33
CA TYR A 101 14.06 -28.34 -17.46
C TYR A 101 15.39 -29.08 -17.17
N TYR A 102 16.01 -28.84 -16.02
CA TYR A 102 17.27 -29.49 -15.64
C TYR A 102 17.11 -31.00 -15.40
N SER A 103 16.00 -31.45 -14.81
CA SER A 103 15.75 -32.89 -14.64
C SER A 103 15.53 -33.60 -15.98
N ASN A 104 14.89 -32.95 -16.97
CA ASN A 104 14.77 -33.49 -18.32
C ASN A 104 16.12 -33.55 -19.05
N ILE A 105 16.98 -32.53 -18.91
CA ILE A 105 18.34 -32.56 -19.48
C ILE A 105 19.17 -33.68 -18.84
N SER A 106 19.12 -33.85 -17.53
CA SER A 106 19.83 -34.92 -16.83
C SER A 106 19.36 -36.31 -17.27
N LYS A 107 18.05 -36.50 -17.52
CA LYS A 107 17.52 -37.74 -18.11
C LYS A 107 18.00 -37.98 -19.53
N MET A 108 18.13 -36.94 -20.35
CA MET A 108 18.66 -37.06 -21.71
C MET A 108 20.17 -37.33 -21.75
N GLN A 109 20.94 -36.82 -20.79
CA GLN A 109 22.38 -37.09 -20.68
C GLN A 109 22.73 -38.43 -20.01
N GLY A 110 21.88 -38.92 -19.10
CA GLY A 110 22.09 -40.20 -18.40
C GLY A 110 21.56 -41.44 -19.13
N GLY A 111 20.80 -41.27 -20.21
CA GLY A 111 20.17 -42.36 -20.97
C GLY A 111 21.00 -42.93 -22.14
N GLY A 112 22.25 -42.47 -22.32
CA GLY A 112 23.12 -42.88 -23.43
C GLY A 112 24.11 -44.01 -23.11
N GLY A 113 23.74 -44.91 -22.19
CA GLY A 113 24.63 -45.95 -21.64
C GLY A 113 24.17 -47.39 -21.86
N ASP A 114 23.33 -47.67 -22.85
CA ASP A 114 23.22 -49.04 -23.38
C ASP A 114 24.30 -49.19 -24.46
N VAL A 115 25.50 -49.55 -24.00
CA VAL A 115 26.61 -49.98 -24.86
C VAL A 115 26.43 -51.49 -25.08
N PRO A 116 26.06 -51.94 -26.29
CA PRO A 116 26.18 -53.35 -26.65
C PRO A 116 27.65 -53.78 -26.78
#